data_AF-A0A957RC67-F1
#
_entry.id   AF-A0A957RC67-F1
#
_cell.length_a   1.000
_cell.length_b   1.000
_cell.length_c   1.000
_cell.angle_alpha   90.00
_cell.angle_beta   90.00
_cell.angle_gamma   90.00
#
_symmetry.space_group_name_H-M   'P 1'
#
loop_
_entity.id
_entity.type
_entity.pdbx_description
1 polymer ?
#
loop_
_entity_poly.entity_id
_entity_poly.type
_entity_poly.pdbx_seq_one_letter_code
_entity_poly.pdbx_strand_id
1 'polypeptide(L)'
;METTAFSPGVQAYMARGAQMMEAAASQRAIMRGKKFDTIAVHGLYNMEAALANQGSIIEPGYFATSQHFENSDHMETALAYQMPSWTYARIANPTQSYLEETLALLEGYGYPGEVSATVTASGMAAVFMATNPFLMQESGGSNGHAAPHVNIVASAKC
;
A
#
# COMPACT_ATOMS: atom_id res chain seq x y z
N MET A 1 -2.79 -23.05 26.44
CA MET A 1 -2.92 -21.73 25.79
C MET A 1 -3.97 -21.92 24.72
N GLU A 2 -5.22 -21.57 25.02
CA GLU A 2 -6.27 -21.59 24.00
C GLU A 2 -5.87 -20.62 22.90
N THR A 3 -5.67 -21.12 21.68
CA THR A 3 -5.69 -20.29 20.49
C THR A 3 -7.07 -19.62 20.44
N THR A 4 -7.15 -18.35 20.82
CA THR A 4 -8.33 -17.53 20.58
C THR A 4 -8.52 -17.45 19.08
N ALA A 5 -9.32 -18.36 18.54
CA ALA A 5 -9.69 -18.36 17.14
C ALA A 5 -10.42 -17.04 16.85
N PHE A 6 -10.02 -16.33 15.79
CA PHE A 6 -10.71 -15.13 15.31
C PHE A 6 -12.21 -15.37 15.18
N SER A 7 -13.02 -14.32 15.37
CA SER A 7 -14.47 -14.42 15.17
C SER A 7 -14.78 -14.95 13.76
N PRO A 8 -15.89 -15.67 13.55
CA PRO A 8 -16.29 -16.09 12.20
C PRO A 8 -16.41 -14.92 11.21
N GLY A 9 -16.78 -13.73 11.69
CA GLY A 9 -16.84 -12.51 10.89
C GLY A 9 -15.46 -12.04 10.44
N VAL A 10 -14.48 -11.98 11.36
CA VAL A 10 -13.08 -11.66 11.03
C VAL A 10 -12.53 -12.65 10.02
N GLN A 11 -12.76 -13.96 10.22
CA GLN A 11 -12.32 -14.98 9.25
C GLN A 11 -12.91 -14.76 7.85
N ALA A 12 -14.18 -14.35 7.76
CA ALA A 12 -14.81 -14.03 6.48
C ALA A 12 -14.19 -12.80 5.80
N TYR A 13 -13.87 -11.75 6.56
CA TYR A 13 -13.17 -10.57 6.02
C TYR A 13 -11.72 -10.89 5.61
N MET A 14 -11.01 -11.75 6.35
CA MET A 14 -9.69 -12.22 5.95
C MET A 14 -9.74 -12.98 4.62
N ALA A 15 -10.72 -13.86 4.45
CA ALA A 15 -10.92 -14.59 3.19
C ALA A 15 -11.25 -13.63 2.03
N ARG A 16 -12.09 -12.61 2.26
CA ARG A 16 -12.35 -11.54 1.29
C ARG A 16 -11.07 -10.76 0.95
N GLY A 17 -10.26 -10.43 1.96
CA GLY A 17 -8.98 -9.75 1.80
C GLY A 17 -7.99 -10.53 0.94
N ALA A 18 -7.91 -11.85 1.13
CA ALA A 18 -7.10 -12.73 0.29
C ALA A 18 -7.56 -12.71 -1.18
N GLN A 19 -8.88 -12.73 -1.44
CA GLN A 19 -9.42 -12.61 -2.79
C GLN A 19 -9.10 -11.26 -3.43
N MET A 20 -9.17 -10.16 -2.65
CA MET A 20 -8.80 -8.83 -3.14
C MET A 20 -7.31 -8.73 -3.50
N MET A 21 -6.44 -9.32 -2.68
CA MET A 21 -5.00 -9.37 -2.96
C MET A 21 -4.69 -10.14 -4.23
N GLU A 22 -5.31 -11.30 -4.42
CA GLU A 22 -5.16 -12.11 -5.63
C GLU A 22 -5.65 -11.36 -6.88
N ALA A 23 -6.83 -10.72 -6.79
CA ALA A 23 -7.37 -9.90 -7.87
C ALA A 23 -6.42 -8.75 -8.23
N ALA A 24 -5.88 -8.04 -7.23
CA ALA A 24 -4.92 -6.96 -7.45
C ALA A 24 -3.61 -7.47 -8.06
N ALA A 25 -3.08 -8.61 -7.61
CA ALA A 25 -1.89 -9.24 -8.18
C ALA A 25 -2.11 -9.62 -9.66
N SER A 26 -3.26 -10.20 -9.98
CA SER A 26 -3.65 -10.54 -11.36
C SER A 26 -3.72 -9.30 -12.25
N GLN A 27 -4.38 -8.22 -11.78
CA GLN A 27 -4.44 -6.96 -12.53
C GLN A 27 -3.05 -6.34 -12.75
N ARG A 28 -2.18 -6.35 -11.74
CA ARG A 28 -0.78 -5.91 -11.89
C ARG A 28 -0.04 -6.74 -12.94
N ALA A 29 -0.18 -8.07 -12.92
CA ALA A 29 0.46 -8.95 -13.89
C ALA A 29 -0.01 -8.65 -15.33
N ILE A 30 -1.32 -8.41 -15.52
CA ILE A 30 -1.87 -8.02 -16.82
C ILE A 30 -1.29 -6.69 -17.29
N MET A 31 -1.25 -5.67 -16.42
CA MET A 31 -0.79 -4.34 -16.78
C MET A 31 0.72 -4.27 -17.03
N ARG A 32 1.53 -5.05 -16.31
CA ARG A 32 2.97 -5.20 -16.59
C ARG A 32 3.28 -5.70 -18.00
N GLY A 33 2.35 -6.46 -18.61
CA GLY A 33 2.47 -6.95 -19.98
C GLY A 33 2.03 -5.95 -21.06
N LYS A 34 1.51 -4.77 -20.68
CA LYS A 34 1.09 -3.73 -21.64
C LYS A 34 2.27 -2.85 -22.04
N LYS A 35 2.08 -2.04 -23.08
CA LYS A 35 3.08 -1.05 -23.50
C LYS A 35 3.16 0.08 -22.47
N PHE A 36 4.32 0.71 -22.34
CA PHE A 36 4.56 1.85 -21.44
C PHE A 36 3.48 2.93 -21.53
N ASP A 37 3.14 3.39 -22.75
CA ASP A 37 2.11 4.43 -22.96
C ASP A 37 0.72 3.98 -22.50
N THR A 38 0.40 2.68 -22.61
CA THR A 38 -0.86 2.13 -22.11
C THR A 38 -0.91 2.16 -20.58
N ILE A 39 0.21 1.84 -19.93
CA ILE A 39 0.33 1.94 -18.46
C ILE A 39 0.20 3.39 -18.02
N ALA A 40 0.85 4.32 -18.72
CA ALA A 40 0.83 5.75 -18.37
C ALA A 40 -0.57 6.37 -18.46
N VAL A 41 -1.41 5.89 -19.39
CA VAL A 41 -2.77 6.40 -19.59
C VAL A 41 -3.80 5.72 -18.68
N HIS A 42 -3.67 4.40 -18.46
CA HIS A 42 -4.74 3.63 -17.79
C HIS A 42 -4.37 3.14 -16.37
N GLY A 43 -3.09 3.07 -16.02
CA GLY A 43 -2.65 2.58 -14.71
C GLY A 43 -3.28 1.23 -14.35
N LEU A 44 -3.74 1.10 -13.10
CA LEU A 44 -4.56 -0.04 -12.64
C LEU A 44 -6.07 0.24 -12.64
N TYR A 45 -6.52 1.36 -13.19
CA TYR A 45 -7.94 1.70 -13.20
C TYR A 45 -8.64 1.07 -14.41
N ASN A 46 -9.28 -0.08 -14.17
CA ASN A 46 -9.92 -0.88 -15.20
C ASN A 46 -11.45 -0.67 -15.26
N MET A 47 -12.12 -1.42 -16.16
CA MET A 47 -13.56 -1.31 -16.38
C MET A 47 -14.37 -1.73 -15.15
N GLU A 48 -13.92 -2.75 -14.42
CA GLU A 48 -14.55 -3.21 -13.19
C GLU A 48 -14.46 -2.13 -12.09
N ALA A 49 -13.31 -1.47 -11.96
CA ALA A 49 -13.13 -0.34 -11.07
C ALA A 49 -14.01 0.85 -11.46
N ALA A 50 -14.13 1.15 -12.75
CA ALA A 50 -15.04 2.18 -13.26
C ALA A 50 -16.50 1.87 -12.90
N LEU A 51 -16.96 0.65 -13.13
CA LEU A 51 -18.32 0.23 -12.76
C LEU A 51 -18.58 0.33 -11.25
N ALA A 52 -17.61 -0.06 -10.42
CA ALA A 52 -17.70 0.10 -8.97
C ALA A 52 -17.77 1.59 -8.54
N ASN A 53 -17.17 2.49 -9.32
CA ASN A 53 -17.17 3.94 -9.10
C ASN A 53 -18.21 4.66 -9.98
N GLN A 54 -19.45 4.13 -10.02
CA GLN A 54 -20.60 4.75 -10.71
C GLN A 54 -20.41 4.95 -12.23
N GLY A 55 -19.53 4.17 -12.86
CA GLY A 55 -19.22 4.28 -14.28
C GLY A 55 -18.25 5.42 -14.61
N SER A 56 -17.58 6.02 -13.61
CA SER A 56 -16.57 7.05 -13.86
C SER A 56 -15.38 6.46 -14.62
N ILE A 57 -15.12 6.95 -15.83
CA ILE A 57 -13.98 6.50 -16.64
C ILE A 57 -12.63 7.07 -16.18
N ILE A 58 -12.65 8.08 -15.32
CA ILE A 58 -11.49 8.64 -14.62
C ILE A 58 -11.58 8.25 -13.14
N GLU A 59 -10.44 8.04 -12.50
CA GLU A 59 -10.32 7.76 -11.08
C GLU A 59 -11.00 8.85 -10.24
N PRO A 60 -11.94 8.51 -9.34
CA PRO A 60 -12.54 9.50 -8.44
C PRO A 60 -11.53 10.07 -7.44
N GLY A 61 -11.70 11.34 -7.10
CA GLY A 61 -10.95 12.01 -6.04
C GLY A 61 -11.55 11.74 -4.65
N TYR A 62 -10.81 11.05 -3.78
CA TYR A 62 -11.19 10.73 -2.41
C TYR A 62 -10.69 11.81 -1.45
N PHE A 63 -11.40 12.94 -1.38
CA PHE A 63 -11.14 14.04 -0.43
C PHE A 63 -11.70 13.77 0.97
N ALA A 64 -11.33 12.61 1.53
CA ALA A 64 -11.73 12.18 2.86
C ALA A 64 -10.49 11.84 3.69
N THR A 65 -10.54 12.15 4.98
CA THR A 65 -9.43 11.86 5.91
C THR A 65 -9.46 10.42 6.40
N SER A 66 -10.61 9.78 6.43
CA SER A 66 -10.82 8.42 6.92
C SER A 66 -12.01 7.75 6.25
N GLN A 67 -12.04 6.42 6.23
CA GLN A 67 -13.18 5.64 5.74
C GLN A 67 -14.12 5.20 6.88
N HIS A 68 -15.31 4.75 6.51
CA HIS A 68 -16.20 4.00 7.38
C HIS A 68 -16.05 2.48 7.13
N PHE A 69 -16.30 1.67 8.15
CA PHE A 69 -16.28 0.21 8.07
C PHE A 69 -17.68 -0.36 8.18
N GLU A 70 -17.94 -1.46 7.46
CA GLU A 70 -19.23 -2.18 7.50
C GLU A 70 -19.66 -2.59 8.92
N ASN A 71 -18.70 -3.02 9.76
CA ASN A 71 -18.91 -3.43 11.15
C ASN A 71 -17.54 -3.53 11.89
N SER A 72 -17.57 -3.93 13.16
CA SER A 72 -16.37 -4.09 13.99
C SER A 72 -15.41 -5.17 13.50
N ASP A 73 -15.91 -6.30 12.98
CA ASP A 73 -15.06 -7.37 12.46
C ASP A 73 -14.28 -6.91 11.21
N HIS A 74 -14.91 -6.12 10.33
CA HIS A 74 -14.24 -5.50 9.18
C HIS A 74 -13.13 -4.55 9.65
N MET A 75 -13.44 -3.69 10.62
CA MET A 75 -12.47 -2.73 11.17
C MET A 75 -11.27 -3.45 11.81
N GLU A 76 -11.51 -4.50 12.60
CA GLU A 76 -10.45 -5.31 13.21
C GLU A 76 -9.54 -5.92 12.14
N THR A 77 -10.13 -6.53 11.12
CA THR A 77 -9.38 -7.18 10.02
C THR A 77 -8.52 -6.16 9.25
N ALA A 78 -9.09 -5.00 8.95
CA ALA A 78 -8.41 -3.93 8.21
C ALA A 78 -7.25 -3.31 9.02
N LEU A 79 -7.47 -3.01 10.31
CA LEU A 79 -6.44 -2.45 11.19
C LEU A 79 -5.31 -3.44 11.50
N ALA A 80 -5.61 -4.74 11.47
CA ALA A 80 -4.63 -5.80 11.60
C ALA A 80 -3.85 -6.08 10.30
N TYR A 81 -4.09 -5.32 9.21
CA TYR A 81 -3.53 -5.51 7.87
C TYR A 81 -3.78 -6.92 7.28
N GLN A 82 -4.84 -7.60 7.72
CA GLN A 82 -5.23 -8.91 7.20
C GLN A 82 -6.14 -8.81 5.97
N MET A 83 -6.63 -7.60 5.68
CA MET A 83 -7.42 -7.27 4.48
C MET A 83 -6.93 -5.94 3.91
N PRO A 84 -6.74 -5.81 2.59
CA PRO A 84 -6.43 -4.53 1.96
C PRO A 84 -7.54 -3.51 2.23
N SER A 85 -7.17 -2.39 2.84
CA SER A 85 -8.11 -1.35 3.22
C SER A 85 -7.36 -0.04 3.48
N TRP A 86 -8.05 1.10 3.45
CA TRP A 86 -7.49 2.39 3.84
C TRP A 86 -8.22 2.92 5.06
N THR A 87 -7.54 3.13 6.19
CA THR A 87 -8.22 3.63 7.40
C THR A 87 -8.15 5.15 7.50
N TYR A 88 -6.97 5.69 7.21
CA TYR A 88 -6.64 7.09 7.41
C TYR A 88 -5.72 7.58 6.29
N ALA A 89 -6.09 8.70 5.67
CA ALA A 89 -5.48 9.22 4.44
C ALA A 89 -4.00 9.56 4.57
N ARG A 90 -3.47 9.74 5.80
CA ARG A 90 -2.03 9.92 6.03
C ARG A 90 -1.23 8.65 5.73
N ILE A 91 -1.83 7.46 5.84
CA ILE A 91 -1.17 6.16 5.60
C ILE A 91 -1.52 5.66 4.20
N ALA A 92 -2.80 5.71 3.83
CA ALA A 92 -3.28 5.27 2.53
C ALA A 92 -4.55 6.02 2.14
N ASN A 93 -4.68 6.37 0.86
CA ASN A 93 -5.86 6.98 0.27
C ASN A 93 -6.09 6.39 -1.13
N PRO A 94 -7.34 6.03 -1.53
CA PRO A 94 -7.58 5.37 -2.82
C PRO A 94 -7.07 6.14 -4.04
N THR A 95 -7.21 7.47 -4.06
CA THR A 95 -6.70 8.30 -5.16
C THR A 95 -5.17 8.26 -5.23
N GLN A 96 -4.50 8.30 -4.07
CA GLN A 96 -3.03 8.19 -4.03
C GLN A 96 -2.57 6.79 -4.43
N SER A 97 -3.29 5.74 -4.04
CA SER A 97 -2.94 4.36 -4.40
C SER A 97 -2.95 4.12 -5.92
N TYR A 98 -3.89 4.70 -6.68
CA TYR A 98 -3.83 4.61 -8.15
C TYR A 98 -2.57 5.27 -8.73
N LEU A 99 -2.16 6.42 -8.19
CA LEU A 99 -0.93 7.09 -8.59
C LEU A 99 0.31 6.26 -8.24
N GLU A 100 0.38 5.74 -7.01
CA GLU A 100 1.48 4.90 -6.53
C GLU A 100 1.65 3.64 -7.39
N GLU A 101 0.56 2.93 -7.66
CA GLU A 101 0.58 1.73 -8.51
C GLU A 101 1.01 2.04 -9.94
N THR A 102 0.53 3.15 -10.50
CA THR A 102 0.92 3.58 -11.86
C THR A 102 2.41 3.92 -11.91
N LEU A 103 2.92 4.67 -10.95
CA LEU A 103 4.35 4.99 -10.85
C LEU A 103 5.20 3.73 -10.68
N ALA A 104 4.77 2.78 -9.84
CA ALA A 104 5.47 1.52 -9.65
C ALA A 104 5.55 0.68 -10.94
N LEU A 105 4.46 0.64 -11.71
CA LEU A 105 4.43 -0.05 -13.01
C LEU A 105 5.33 0.62 -14.06
N LEU A 106 5.38 1.95 -14.07
CA LEU A 106 6.22 2.71 -15.00
C LEU A 106 7.72 2.59 -14.66
N GLU A 107 8.09 2.76 -13.39
CA GLU A 107 9.48 2.60 -12.93
C GLU A 107 9.96 1.15 -13.05
N GLY A 108 9.05 0.18 -12.86
CA GLY A 108 9.33 -1.25 -13.03
C GLY A 108 9.22 -1.76 -14.47
N TYR A 109 9.05 -0.90 -15.47
CA TYR A 109 8.79 -1.34 -16.85
C TYR A 109 9.99 -2.12 -17.42
N GLY A 110 9.77 -3.41 -17.73
CA GLY A 110 10.82 -4.33 -18.19
C GLY A 110 11.75 -4.86 -17.09
N TYR A 111 11.56 -4.45 -15.83
CA TYR A 111 12.29 -4.98 -14.68
C TYR A 111 11.65 -6.29 -14.21
N PRO A 112 12.42 -7.37 -13.96
CA PRO A 112 11.87 -8.67 -13.55
C PRO A 112 11.41 -8.71 -12.09
N GLY A 113 11.89 -7.81 -11.23
CA GLY A 113 11.52 -7.79 -9.83
C GLY A 113 10.17 -7.12 -9.57
N GLU A 114 9.83 -7.01 -8.29
CA GLU A 114 8.69 -6.23 -7.83
C GLU A 114 9.14 -4.80 -7.54
N VAL A 115 8.27 -3.85 -7.87
CA VAL A 115 8.46 -2.42 -7.61
C VAL A 115 7.20 -1.93 -6.91
N SER A 116 7.40 -1.09 -5.91
CA SER A 116 6.33 -0.36 -5.22
C SER A 116 6.73 1.10 -5.13
N ALA A 117 5.74 1.99 -5.09
CA ALA A 117 5.97 3.41 -4.88
C ALA A 117 5.14 3.92 -3.70
N THR A 118 5.60 5.02 -3.12
CA THR A 118 4.90 5.76 -2.08
C THR A 118 4.95 7.24 -2.45
N VAL A 119 3.79 7.89 -2.42
CA VAL A 119 3.67 9.32 -2.68
C VAL A 119 3.92 10.10 -1.39
N THR A 120 4.67 11.19 -1.50
CA THR A 120 4.96 12.08 -0.36
C THR A 120 4.54 13.51 -0.68
N ALA A 121 4.48 14.36 0.36
CA ALA A 121 4.03 15.74 0.21
C ALA A 121 4.98 16.62 -0.65
N SER A 122 6.25 16.24 -0.80
CA SER A 122 7.23 16.96 -1.63
C SER A 122 8.40 16.07 -2.04
N GLY A 123 9.14 16.47 -3.07
CA GLY A 123 10.37 15.76 -3.46
C GLY A 123 11.42 15.67 -2.35
N MET A 124 11.56 16.71 -1.52
CA MET A 124 12.47 16.68 -0.37
C MET A 124 12.01 15.69 0.71
N ALA A 125 10.69 15.56 0.91
CA ALA A 125 10.14 14.55 1.82
C ALA A 125 10.41 13.13 1.29
N ALA A 126 10.31 12.90 -0.02
CA ALA A 126 10.67 11.62 -0.63
C ALA A 126 12.14 11.26 -0.39
N VAL A 127 13.07 12.20 -0.62
CA VAL A 127 14.50 11.99 -0.36
C VAL A 127 14.75 11.71 1.12
N PHE A 128 14.15 12.50 2.01
CA PHE A 128 14.32 12.30 3.45
C PHE A 128 13.79 10.93 3.90
N MET A 129 12.58 10.55 3.52
CA MET A 129 11.99 9.25 3.88
C MET A 129 12.77 8.06 3.30
N ALA A 130 13.32 8.20 2.10
CA ALA A 130 14.10 7.14 1.46
C ALA A 130 15.50 6.95 2.08
N THR A 131 16.08 8.00 2.66
CA THR A 131 17.47 7.97 3.16
C THR A 131 17.57 7.89 4.67
N ASN A 132 16.73 8.62 5.40
CA ASN A 132 16.81 8.77 6.86
C ASN A 132 16.81 7.45 7.63
N PRO A 133 16.00 6.43 7.28
CA PRO A 133 16.03 5.15 7.99
C PRO A 133 17.40 4.45 7.96
N PHE A 134 18.17 4.61 6.88
CA PHE A 134 19.51 4.02 6.74
C PHE A 134 20.60 4.82 7.47
N LEU A 135 20.30 6.06 7.85
CA LEU A 135 21.22 6.96 8.53
C LEU A 135 20.98 7.00 10.04
N MET A 136 19.94 6.32 10.54
CA MET A 136 19.63 6.29 11.96
C MET A 136 20.67 5.47 12.71
N GLN A 137 21.44 6.18 13.53
CA GLN A 137 22.43 5.60 14.41
C GLN A 137 21.76 5.17 15.72
N GLU A 138 21.75 3.87 16.02
CA GLU A 138 21.38 3.44 17.38
C GLU A 138 22.44 3.92 18.36
N SER A 139 22.02 4.62 19.42
CA SER A 139 22.89 4.95 20.54
C SER A 139 23.26 3.66 21.27
N GLY A 140 24.44 3.14 20.98
CA GLY A 140 24.98 1.96 21.64
C GLY A 140 25.22 2.20 23.14
N GLY A 141 24.28 1.78 23.97
CA GLY A 141 24.39 1.72 25.43
C GLY A 141 24.46 3.08 26.13
N SER A 142 24.10 3.10 27.41
CA SER A 142 24.00 4.29 28.28
C SER A 142 25.30 5.11 28.46
N ASN A 143 26.40 4.72 27.81
CA ASN A 143 27.76 5.19 28.13
C ASN A 143 28.58 5.65 26.91
N GLY A 144 28.01 5.75 25.70
CA GLY A 144 28.65 6.42 24.55
C GLY A 144 29.93 5.78 23.99
N HIS A 145 30.17 4.48 24.24
CA HIS A 145 31.42 3.80 23.86
C HIS A 145 31.25 2.59 22.93
N ALA A 146 30.03 2.24 22.52
CA ALA A 146 29.82 1.18 21.53
C ALA A 146 29.77 1.76 20.12
N ALA A 147 30.42 1.07 19.17
CA ALA A 147 30.36 1.42 17.76
C ALA A 147 28.90 1.37 17.30
N PRO A 148 28.43 2.38 16.56
CA PRO A 148 27.06 2.39 16.09
C PRO A 148 26.76 1.23 15.18
N HIS A 149 25.67 0.54 15.46
CA HIS A 149 25.15 -0.49 14.56
C HIS A 149 24.28 0.18 13.50
N VAL A 150 24.53 -0.11 12.22
CA VAL A 150 23.65 0.32 11.13
C VAL A 150 22.36 -0.49 11.23
N ASN A 151 21.23 0.18 11.37
CA ASN A 151 19.92 -0.46 11.32
C ASN A 151 19.46 -0.56 9.86
N ILE A 152 19.38 -1.79 9.33
CA ILE A 152 19.06 -2.06 7.91
C ILE A 152 17.55 -2.30 7.71
N VAL A 153 16.75 -2.34 8.78
CA VAL A 153 15.30 -2.62 8.67
C VAL A 153 14.53 -1.30 8.53
N ALA A 154 14.33 -0.87 7.29
CA ALA A 154 13.51 0.28 6.94
C ALA A 154 12.31 -0.15 6.09
N SER A 155 11.21 -0.54 6.73
CA SER A 155 9.93 -0.56 6.02
C SER A 155 9.33 0.85 6.12
N ALA A 156 9.09 1.49 4.98
CA ALA A 156 8.41 2.79 4.91
C ALA A 156 6.89 2.68 5.17
N LYS A 157 6.37 1.47 5.43
CA LYS A 157 4.98 1.30 5.87
C LYS A 157 4.87 1.80 7.30
N CYS A 158 4.23 2.95 7.44
CA CYS A 158 3.77 3.48 8.72
C CYS A 158 2.67 2.58 9.31
#